data_AF-A0A0F2QY86-F1
#
_entry.id   AF-A0A0F2QY86-F1
#
_cell.length_a   1.000
_cell.length_b   1.000
_cell.length_c   1.000
_cell.angle_alpha   90.00
_cell.angle_beta   90.00
_cell.angle_gamma   90.00
#
_symmetry.space_group_name_H-M   'P 1'
#
loop_
_entity.id
_entity.type
_entity.pdbx_description
1 polymer ?
#
loop_
_entity_poly.entity_id
_entity_poly.type
_entity_poly.pdbx_seq_one_letter_code
_entity_poly.pdbx_strand_id
1 'polypeptide(L)'
;MPPASDMSPEENDLLAHVLPYAEFLACESGADLISMGAPAESFYYVEKGTLEVSYSARQTDIVVALIGPGHFFGEIGFFDQLTRTRNIRAVDPIGMRIFDRPTMKRILSENPHLYARFMAYLLRTVCGRFRQVLSDRGPLIAYAAALSTGKDHFRGLQPLPADLLGSPEWRTISERMEEFKARMFDLGYRLQKDPAPGVSPEHRAEAENLLNTFFETIRQSAPLIAENESAALIWGYVFKEVFPYLMRSRFFERAYYKPKGYAGDFYMIEQIYRNQAEGDGKLGRLIDGILLEQTPSRAVRGRRRLLHHTLDRLCRERLQGDAPLHIMNLACGPCRELFDLIAACGFSERIHALCIDIDAEALEFAADQAVAFTHNASVRFMNENVIKWALGRVRQDFGVQDVIYSSGLCDYLDQRLVTALIRRCYAHLKPGGVLIIGNFSPANSDRPIMDHLLYWRLIYRTPQEMRALFTETPFDGNVDIIAEEEGINLFAVARRSAP
;
A
#
# COMPACT_ATOMS: atom_id res chain seq x y z
N MET A 1 0.21 -16.35 -13.83
CA MET A 1 0.02 -17.63 -14.53
C MET A 1 1.36 -18.29 -14.75
N PRO A 2 1.42 -19.62 -14.78
CA PRO A 2 2.62 -20.27 -15.24
C PRO A 2 2.69 -20.01 -16.76
N PRO A 3 3.85 -19.68 -17.34
CA PRO A 3 4.00 -19.29 -18.75
C PRO A 3 3.46 -20.35 -19.71
N ALA A 4 3.39 -20.04 -21.01
CA ALA A 4 3.15 -21.03 -22.06
C ALA A 4 4.06 -22.29 -21.94
N SER A 5 5.20 -22.17 -21.26
CA SER A 5 6.13 -23.28 -20.97
C SER A 5 5.74 -24.18 -19.78
N ASP A 6 4.64 -23.91 -19.08
CA ASP A 6 4.11 -24.73 -17.98
C ASP A 6 2.70 -25.29 -18.29
N MET A 7 2.22 -25.12 -19.53
CA MET A 7 0.98 -25.77 -19.98
C MET A 7 1.18 -27.29 -20.03
N SER A 8 0.17 -28.04 -19.58
CA SER A 8 0.26 -29.49 -19.67
C SER A 8 0.37 -29.92 -21.14
N PRO A 9 1.00 -31.07 -21.43
CA PRO A 9 1.06 -31.60 -22.80
C PRO A 9 -0.32 -31.71 -23.45
N GLU A 10 -1.36 -32.02 -22.67
CA GLU A 10 -2.75 -32.09 -23.12
C GLU A 10 -3.35 -30.71 -23.48
N GLU A 11 -2.92 -29.64 -22.81
CA GLU A 11 -3.35 -28.27 -23.09
C GLU A 11 -2.67 -27.76 -24.37
N ASN A 12 -1.39 -28.05 -24.56
CA ASN A 12 -0.68 -27.72 -25.80
C ASN A 12 -1.29 -28.45 -27.01
N ASP A 13 -1.60 -29.74 -26.85
CA ASP A 13 -2.33 -30.53 -27.85
C ASP A 13 -3.69 -29.91 -28.19
N LEU A 14 -4.47 -29.54 -27.17
CA LEU A 14 -5.77 -28.90 -27.36
C LEU A 14 -5.66 -27.60 -28.16
N LEU A 15 -4.73 -26.71 -27.78
CA LEU A 15 -4.54 -25.43 -28.46
C LEU A 15 -4.06 -25.62 -29.91
N ALA A 16 -3.15 -26.57 -30.17
CA ALA A 16 -2.69 -26.87 -31.52
C ALA A 16 -3.83 -27.25 -32.48
N HIS A 17 -4.89 -27.87 -31.97
CA HIS A 17 -6.07 -28.25 -32.76
C HIS A 17 -7.16 -27.16 -32.81
N VAL A 18 -7.24 -26.29 -31.79
CA VAL A 18 -8.27 -25.23 -31.72
C VAL A 18 -7.84 -23.95 -32.44
N LEU A 19 -6.60 -23.50 -32.28
CA LEU A 19 -6.11 -22.24 -32.87
C LEU A 19 -6.24 -22.16 -34.41
N PRO A 20 -6.12 -23.26 -35.20
CA PRO A 20 -6.37 -23.23 -36.64
C PRO A 20 -7.80 -22.85 -37.03
N TYR A 21 -8.77 -22.95 -36.10
CA TYR A 21 -10.13 -22.49 -36.36
C TYR A 21 -10.27 -20.96 -36.31
N ALA A 22 -9.35 -20.27 -35.65
CA ALA A 22 -9.44 -18.84 -35.41
C ALA A 22 -8.61 -18.03 -36.43
N GLU A 23 -9.15 -16.88 -36.81
CA GLU A 23 -8.45 -15.93 -37.68
C GLU A 23 -7.31 -15.24 -36.93
N PHE A 24 -6.22 -14.95 -37.64
CA PHE A 24 -5.07 -14.23 -37.09
C PHE A 24 -5.26 -12.71 -37.28
N LEU A 25 -4.99 -11.95 -36.23
CA LEU A 25 -4.97 -10.51 -36.23
C LEU A 25 -3.64 -10.01 -35.68
N ALA A 26 -3.05 -9.03 -36.35
CA ALA A 26 -1.90 -8.29 -35.86
C ALA A 26 -2.30 -6.85 -35.54
N CYS A 27 -1.76 -6.33 -34.44
CA CYS A 27 -1.96 -4.94 -34.02
C CYS A 27 -0.61 -4.31 -33.68
N GLU A 28 -0.48 -3.01 -33.95
CA GLU A 28 0.69 -2.24 -33.54
C GLU A 28 0.64 -1.93 -32.03
N SER A 29 1.79 -1.56 -31.47
CA SER A 29 1.85 -1.03 -30.10
C SER A 29 0.98 0.22 -29.97
N GLY A 30 0.30 0.38 -28.85
CA GLY A 30 -0.61 1.49 -28.56
C GLY A 30 -2.03 1.30 -29.08
N ALA A 31 -2.33 0.25 -29.86
CA ALA A 31 -3.67 -0.01 -30.36
C ALA A 31 -4.65 -0.31 -29.20
N ASP A 32 -5.81 0.33 -29.20
CA ASP A 32 -6.93 0.00 -28.31
C ASP A 32 -7.73 -1.16 -28.90
N LEU A 33 -7.74 -2.29 -28.20
CA LEU A 33 -8.41 -3.52 -28.67
C LEU A 33 -9.80 -3.69 -28.09
N ILE A 34 -9.94 -3.39 -26.80
CA ILE A 34 -11.20 -3.50 -26.09
C ILE A 34 -11.40 -2.21 -25.31
N SER A 35 -12.56 -1.60 -25.47
CA SER A 35 -13.01 -0.49 -24.65
C SER A 35 -14.10 -0.97 -23.69
N MET A 36 -14.00 -0.54 -22.44
CA MET A 36 -15.03 -0.79 -21.43
C MET A 36 -16.39 -0.28 -21.91
N GLY A 37 -17.45 -1.06 -21.69
CA GLY A 37 -18.82 -0.78 -22.15
C GLY A 37 -19.13 -1.23 -23.58
N ALA A 38 -18.14 -1.59 -24.39
CA ALA A 38 -18.40 -2.09 -25.75
C ALA A 38 -19.10 -3.47 -25.74
N PRO A 39 -19.79 -3.87 -26.83
CA PRO A 39 -20.28 -5.23 -27.00
C PRO A 39 -19.16 -6.28 -26.99
N ALA A 40 -19.43 -7.47 -26.47
CA ALA A 40 -18.47 -8.56 -26.37
C ALA A 40 -18.80 -9.71 -27.36
N GLU A 41 -18.59 -9.45 -28.65
CA GLU A 41 -18.95 -10.42 -29.71
C GLU A 41 -17.88 -11.50 -29.97
N SER A 42 -16.69 -11.30 -29.43
CA SER A 42 -15.52 -12.16 -29.63
C SER A 42 -14.64 -12.21 -28.38
N PHE A 43 -13.78 -13.23 -28.32
CA PHE A 43 -12.67 -13.32 -27.39
C PHE A 43 -11.39 -13.72 -28.14
N TYR A 44 -10.25 -13.62 -27.48
CA TYR A 44 -8.96 -13.60 -28.17
C TYR A 44 -7.94 -14.49 -27.48
N TYR A 45 -6.95 -14.96 -28.23
CA TYR A 45 -5.77 -15.66 -27.71
C TYR A 45 -4.48 -14.97 -28.16
N VAL A 46 -3.60 -14.65 -27.23
CA VAL A 46 -2.33 -13.96 -27.52
C VAL A 46 -1.29 -14.98 -27.98
N GLU A 47 -0.81 -14.87 -29.21
CA GLU A 47 0.33 -15.66 -29.72
C GLU A 47 1.67 -14.96 -29.47
N LYS A 48 1.70 -13.63 -29.56
CA LYS A 48 2.91 -12.83 -29.38
C LYS A 48 2.58 -11.43 -28.83
N GLY A 49 3.47 -10.89 -28.00
CA GLY A 49 3.40 -9.52 -27.47
C GLY A 49 2.62 -9.43 -26.16
N THR A 50 2.50 -8.20 -25.63
CA THR A 50 1.94 -7.93 -24.30
C THR A 50 0.80 -6.92 -24.37
N LEU A 51 -0.35 -7.29 -23.80
CA LEU A 51 -1.51 -6.42 -23.65
C LEU A 51 -1.60 -5.91 -22.21
N GLU A 52 -2.04 -4.67 -22.05
CA GLU A 52 -2.36 -4.04 -20.77
C GLU A 52 -3.87 -4.05 -20.55
N VAL A 53 -4.30 -4.46 -19.35
CA VAL A 53 -5.69 -4.41 -18.92
C VAL A 53 -5.83 -3.29 -17.91
N SER A 54 -6.74 -2.35 -18.16
CA SER A 54 -6.93 -1.18 -17.31
C SER A 54 -8.40 -0.80 -17.14
N TYR A 55 -8.65 0.12 -16.22
CA TYR A 55 -9.89 0.89 -16.17
C TYR A 55 -9.54 2.36 -16.00
N SER A 56 -10.34 3.23 -16.60
CA SER A 56 -10.15 4.66 -16.49
C SER A 56 -10.82 5.17 -15.22
N ALA A 57 -10.05 5.79 -14.34
CA ALA A 57 -10.53 6.54 -13.19
C ALA A 57 -10.15 8.01 -13.38
N ARG A 58 -11.16 8.90 -13.45
CA ARG A 58 -10.99 10.37 -13.47
C ARG A 58 -9.87 10.87 -14.42
N GLN A 59 -9.85 10.34 -15.64
CA GLN A 59 -8.91 10.64 -16.76
C GLN A 59 -7.55 9.92 -16.74
N THR A 60 -7.29 9.06 -15.77
CA THR A 60 -6.06 8.25 -15.72
C THR A 60 -6.40 6.77 -15.79
N ASP A 61 -5.63 6.01 -16.57
CA ASP A 61 -5.80 4.56 -16.64
C ASP A 61 -5.06 3.88 -15.48
N ILE A 62 -5.78 3.06 -14.73
CA ILE A 62 -5.22 2.21 -13.67
C ILE A 62 -5.10 0.79 -14.24
N VAL A 63 -3.86 0.33 -14.35
CA VAL A 63 -3.52 -1.01 -14.84
C VAL A 63 -3.83 -2.03 -13.76
N VAL A 64 -4.52 -3.11 -14.12
CA VAL A 64 -4.88 -4.19 -13.18
C VAL A 64 -4.25 -5.53 -13.55
N ALA A 65 -3.76 -5.67 -14.78
CA ALA A 65 -3.04 -6.86 -15.24
C ALA A 65 -2.30 -6.59 -16.55
N LEU A 66 -1.25 -7.35 -16.83
CA LEU A 66 -0.77 -7.57 -18.19
C LEU A 66 -1.10 -8.98 -18.67
N ILE A 67 -1.35 -9.11 -19.97
CA ILE A 67 -1.64 -10.38 -20.65
C ILE A 67 -0.56 -10.62 -21.69
N GLY A 68 0.26 -11.63 -21.47
CA GLY A 68 1.29 -12.07 -22.43
C GLY A 68 0.85 -13.27 -23.27
N PRO A 69 1.77 -13.82 -24.09
CA PRO A 69 1.51 -14.98 -24.96
C PRO A 69 1.00 -16.20 -24.19
N GLY A 70 0.17 -17.02 -24.84
CA GLY A 70 -0.39 -18.24 -24.25
C GLY A 70 -1.69 -18.04 -23.49
N HIS A 71 -2.28 -16.84 -23.53
CA HIS A 71 -3.42 -16.49 -22.70
C HIS A 71 -4.64 -16.06 -23.52
N PHE A 72 -5.82 -16.49 -23.06
CA PHE A 72 -7.10 -15.99 -23.56
C PHE A 72 -7.52 -14.70 -22.85
N PHE A 73 -8.24 -13.82 -23.54
CA PHE A 73 -8.85 -12.64 -22.94
C PHE A 73 -10.15 -12.23 -23.64
N GLY A 74 -10.97 -11.45 -22.94
CA GLY A 74 -12.28 -11.02 -23.44
C GLY A 74 -13.38 -12.08 -23.35
N GLU A 75 -13.09 -13.23 -22.73
CA GLU A 75 -13.97 -14.39 -22.68
C GLU A 75 -15.22 -14.17 -21.81
N ILE A 76 -15.12 -13.37 -20.75
CA ILE A 76 -16.20 -13.18 -19.77
C ILE A 76 -17.43 -12.59 -20.46
N GLY A 77 -17.28 -11.39 -21.05
CA GLY A 77 -18.36 -10.70 -21.78
C GLY A 77 -18.94 -11.53 -22.93
N PHE A 78 -18.10 -12.34 -23.58
CA PHE A 78 -18.55 -13.22 -24.67
C PHE A 78 -19.51 -14.31 -24.17
N PHE A 79 -19.21 -14.91 -23.00
CA PHE A 79 -20.00 -16.01 -22.45
C PHE A 79 -21.23 -15.56 -21.67
N ASP A 80 -21.13 -14.50 -20.87
CA ASP A 80 -22.25 -13.96 -20.09
C ASP A 80 -23.17 -13.03 -20.92
N GLN A 81 -22.73 -12.65 -22.12
CA GLN A 81 -23.42 -11.76 -23.05
C GLN A 81 -23.60 -10.34 -22.51
N LEU A 82 -22.72 -9.92 -21.61
CA LEU A 82 -22.65 -8.57 -21.08
C LEU A 82 -21.58 -7.75 -21.81
N THR A 83 -21.56 -6.44 -21.54
CA THR A 83 -20.58 -5.52 -22.10
C THR A 83 -19.18 -5.76 -21.53
N ARG A 84 -18.16 -5.30 -22.26
CA ARG A 84 -16.76 -5.33 -21.81
C ARG A 84 -16.59 -4.59 -20.48
N THR A 85 -15.83 -5.18 -19.57
CA THR A 85 -15.67 -4.66 -18.19
C THR A 85 -14.37 -3.88 -17.97
N ARG A 86 -13.41 -3.95 -18.90
CA ARG A 86 -12.09 -3.33 -18.81
C ARG A 86 -11.64 -2.85 -20.19
N ASN A 87 -10.73 -1.87 -20.19
CA ASN A 87 -9.98 -1.48 -21.37
C ASN A 87 -8.84 -2.48 -21.58
N ILE A 88 -8.51 -2.78 -22.84
CA ILE A 88 -7.34 -3.57 -23.22
C ILE A 88 -6.60 -2.88 -24.35
N ARG A 89 -5.31 -2.59 -24.12
CA ARG A 89 -4.42 -1.90 -25.06
C ARG A 89 -3.15 -2.70 -25.32
N ALA A 90 -2.64 -2.65 -26.54
CA ALA A 90 -1.34 -3.22 -26.89
C ALA A 90 -0.18 -2.38 -26.31
N VAL A 91 0.73 -3.02 -25.58
CA VAL A 91 1.99 -2.38 -25.12
C VAL A 91 3.11 -2.64 -26.12
N ASP A 92 3.12 -3.83 -26.72
CA ASP A 92 4.03 -4.24 -27.79
C ASP A 92 3.24 -4.54 -29.07
N PRO A 93 3.88 -4.67 -30.26
CA PRO A 93 3.22 -5.27 -31.41
C PRO A 93 2.66 -6.66 -31.07
N ILE A 94 1.37 -6.87 -31.31
CA ILE A 94 0.64 -8.08 -30.91
C ILE A 94 0.32 -8.95 -32.11
N GLY A 95 0.46 -10.27 -31.95
CA GLY A 95 -0.19 -11.27 -32.79
C GLY A 95 -1.18 -12.08 -31.97
N MET A 96 -2.42 -12.20 -32.45
CA MET A 96 -3.49 -12.91 -31.72
C MET A 96 -4.44 -13.66 -32.64
N ARG A 97 -5.21 -14.56 -32.03
CA ARG A 97 -6.30 -15.30 -32.67
C ARG A 97 -7.66 -14.79 -32.19
N ILE A 98 -8.61 -14.63 -33.10
CA ILE A 98 -9.97 -14.17 -32.80
C ILE A 98 -10.95 -15.34 -32.79
N PHE A 99 -11.72 -15.45 -31.73
CA PHE A 99 -12.81 -16.41 -31.58
C PHE A 99 -14.14 -15.68 -31.46
N ASP A 100 -14.94 -15.74 -32.52
CA ASP A 100 -16.29 -15.20 -32.59
C ASP A 100 -17.34 -16.32 -32.56
N ARG A 101 -18.63 -15.95 -32.59
CA ARG A 101 -19.74 -16.94 -32.57
C ARG A 101 -19.69 -17.92 -33.76
N PRO A 102 -19.49 -17.48 -35.02
CA PRO A 102 -19.26 -18.39 -36.15
C PRO A 102 -18.14 -19.40 -35.92
N THR A 103 -16.98 -18.96 -35.44
CA THR A 103 -15.83 -19.82 -35.15
C THR A 103 -16.20 -20.89 -34.12
N MET A 104 -16.84 -20.50 -33.02
CA MET A 104 -17.27 -21.44 -31.98
C MET A 104 -18.31 -22.45 -32.49
N LYS A 105 -19.26 -22.02 -33.33
CA LYS A 105 -20.23 -22.92 -33.97
C LYS A 105 -19.56 -23.92 -34.90
N ARG A 106 -18.52 -23.50 -35.62
CA ARG A 106 -17.78 -24.36 -36.55
C ARG A 106 -16.99 -25.43 -35.81
N ILE A 107 -16.30 -25.09 -34.72
CA ILE A 107 -15.64 -26.08 -33.86
C ILE A 107 -16.67 -27.10 -33.35
N LEU A 108 -17.83 -26.62 -32.88
CA LEU A 108 -18.91 -27.49 -32.40
C LEU A 108 -19.44 -28.44 -33.48
N SER A 109 -19.62 -27.97 -34.72
CA SER A 109 -20.15 -28.81 -35.81
C SER A 109 -19.13 -29.79 -36.38
N GLU A 110 -17.86 -29.38 -36.52
CA GLU A 110 -16.81 -30.21 -37.12
C GLU A 110 -16.22 -31.20 -36.12
N ASN A 111 -16.06 -30.81 -34.86
CA ASN A 111 -15.51 -31.67 -33.82
C ASN A 111 -16.10 -31.37 -32.42
N PRO A 112 -17.28 -31.94 -32.10
CA PRO A 112 -17.95 -31.72 -30.81
C PRO A 112 -17.09 -32.08 -29.59
N HIS A 113 -16.23 -33.09 -29.70
CA HIS A 113 -15.34 -33.51 -28.62
C HIS A 113 -14.24 -32.47 -28.36
N LEU A 114 -13.65 -31.92 -29.42
CA LEU A 114 -12.70 -30.81 -29.33
C LEU A 114 -13.35 -29.58 -28.70
N TYR A 115 -14.58 -29.24 -29.12
CA TYR A 115 -15.37 -28.16 -28.52
C TYR A 115 -15.56 -28.36 -27.01
N ALA A 116 -15.98 -29.55 -26.58
CA ALA A 116 -16.19 -29.85 -25.17
C ALA A 116 -14.89 -29.72 -24.35
N ARG A 117 -13.76 -30.24 -24.86
CA ARG A 117 -12.43 -30.07 -24.23
C ARG A 117 -12.04 -28.60 -24.13
N PHE A 118 -12.28 -27.82 -25.19
CA PHE A 118 -11.96 -26.40 -25.24
C PHE A 118 -12.79 -25.58 -24.25
N MET A 119 -14.10 -25.82 -24.19
CA MET A 119 -14.98 -25.19 -23.20
C MET A 119 -14.57 -25.52 -21.76
N ALA A 120 -14.23 -26.78 -21.48
CA ALA A 120 -13.73 -27.19 -20.17
C ALA A 120 -12.39 -26.53 -19.80
N TYR A 121 -11.53 -26.28 -20.78
CA TYR A 121 -10.29 -25.52 -20.59
C TYR A 121 -10.57 -24.04 -20.27
N LEU A 122 -11.43 -23.36 -21.05
CA LEU A 122 -11.78 -21.96 -20.80
C LEU A 122 -12.44 -21.77 -19.44
N LEU A 123 -13.37 -22.65 -19.05
CA LEU A 123 -14.02 -22.61 -17.74
C LEU A 123 -13.01 -22.75 -16.60
N ARG A 124 -12.04 -23.67 -16.71
CA ARG A 124 -10.98 -23.81 -15.70
C ARG A 124 -10.15 -22.54 -15.58
N THR A 125 -9.81 -21.91 -16.71
CA THR A 125 -9.07 -20.64 -16.76
C THR A 125 -9.84 -19.52 -16.08
N VAL A 126 -11.12 -19.34 -16.41
CA VAL A 126 -11.99 -18.31 -15.79
C VAL A 126 -12.14 -18.54 -14.29
N CYS A 127 -12.44 -19.77 -13.86
CA CYS A 127 -12.54 -20.13 -12.44
C CYS A 127 -11.21 -19.96 -11.69
N GLY A 128 -10.07 -20.17 -12.37
CA GLY A 128 -8.74 -19.86 -11.84
C GLY A 128 -8.56 -18.37 -11.55
N ARG A 129 -8.94 -17.51 -12.50
CA ARG A 129 -8.87 -16.04 -12.36
C ARG A 129 -9.72 -15.53 -11.21
N PHE A 130 -10.98 -16.00 -11.08
CA PHE A 130 -11.84 -15.62 -9.96
C PHE A 130 -11.25 -15.99 -8.60
N ARG A 131 -10.68 -17.20 -8.47
CA ARG A 131 -10.00 -17.60 -7.23
C ARG A 131 -8.78 -16.75 -6.93
N GLN A 132 -8.03 -16.36 -7.95
CA GLN A 132 -6.86 -15.50 -7.79
C GLN A 132 -7.25 -14.12 -7.25
N VAL A 133 -8.26 -13.46 -7.83
CA VAL A 133 -8.78 -12.15 -7.37
C VAL A 133 -9.19 -12.20 -5.90
N LEU A 134 -9.87 -13.26 -5.48
CA LEU A 134 -10.25 -13.46 -4.08
C LEU A 134 -9.03 -13.66 -3.17
N SER A 135 -7.98 -14.32 -3.67
CA SER A 135 -6.75 -14.58 -2.93
C SER A 135 -5.78 -13.39 -2.85
N ASP A 136 -5.88 -12.41 -3.74
CA ASP A 136 -4.93 -11.28 -3.84
C ASP A 136 -5.17 -10.24 -2.75
N ARG A 137 -6.42 -10.04 -2.30
CA ARG A 137 -6.79 -9.11 -1.23
C ARG A 137 -6.50 -9.61 0.18
N GLY A 138 -6.33 -10.93 0.36
CA GLY A 138 -6.19 -11.56 1.67
C GLY A 138 -4.87 -11.30 2.42
N PRO A 139 -3.68 -11.44 1.80
CA PRO A 139 -2.44 -11.60 2.56
C PRO A 139 -1.98 -10.35 3.32
N LEU A 140 -2.07 -9.15 2.72
CA LEU A 140 -1.61 -7.91 3.36
C LEU A 140 -2.56 -7.48 4.48
N ILE A 141 -3.87 -7.58 4.24
CA ILE A 141 -4.90 -7.34 5.26
C ILE A 141 -4.76 -8.35 6.40
N ALA A 142 -4.62 -9.64 6.10
CA ALA A 142 -4.46 -10.67 7.12
C ALA A 142 -3.14 -10.51 7.90
N TYR A 143 -2.05 -10.10 7.24
CA TYR A 143 -0.76 -9.89 7.88
C TYR A 143 -0.77 -8.67 8.79
N ALA A 144 -1.27 -7.53 8.29
CA ALA A 144 -1.40 -6.32 9.09
C ALA A 144 -2.44 -6.46 10.21
N ALA A 145 -3.52 -7.21 9.97
CA ALA A 145 -4.46 -7.61 11.01
C ALA A 145 -3.78 -8.50 12.05
N ALA A 146 -2.98 -9.51 11.65
CA ALA A 146 -2.26 -10.37 12.59
C ALA A 146 -1.25 -9.59 13.46
N LEU A 147 -0.58 -8.57 12.90
CA LEU A 147 0.27 -7.66 13.66
C LEU A 147 -0.54 -6.78 14.62
N SER A 148 -1.70 -6.30 14.19
CA SER A 148 -2.56 -5.40 14.97
C SER A 148 -3.33 -6.09 16.09
N THR A 149 -3.83 -7.31 15.86
CA THR A 149 -4.61 -8.08 16.84
C THR A 149 -3.72 -8.85 17.81
N GLY A 150 -2.46 -9.10 17.46
CA GLY A 150 -1.64 -10.08 18.17
C GLY A 150 -2.32 -11.45 18.25
N LYS A 151 -1.86 -12.30 19.17
CA LYS A 151 -2.51 -13.59 19.51
C LYS A 151 -3.69 -13.43 20.49
N ASP A 152 -4.09 -12.20 20.79
CA ASP A 152 -5.08 -11.91 21.82
C ASP A 152 -6.49 -11.99 21.24
N HIS A 153 -7.00 -13.20 21.16
CA HIS A 153 -8.44 -13.41 21.03
C HIS A 153 -9.13 -13.11 22.35
N PHE A 154 -10.30 -12.48 22.32
CA PHE A 154 -11.13 -12.28 23.50
C PHE A 154 -11.46 -13.65 24.12
N ARG A 155 -10.82 -13.98 25.26
CA ARG A 155 -11.01 -15.26 25.98
C ARG A 155 -12.13 -15.20 27.03
N GLY A 156 -13.02 -14.21 26.93
CA GLY A 156 -14.04 -13.92 27.97
C GLY A 156 -13.54 -12.91 29.02
N LEU A 157 -14.39 -12.59 29.98
CA LEU A 157 -14.03 -11.76 31.14
C LEU A 157 -13.07 -12.54 32.04
N GLN A 158 -11.80 -12.11 32.08
CA GLN A 158 -10.83 -12.62 33.04
C GLN A 158 -11.01 -11.87 34.37
N PRO A 159 -11.00 -12.56 35.53
CA PRO A 159 -11.01 -11.88 36.82
C PRO A 159 -9.75 -11.02 36.97
N LEU A 160 -9.89 -9.84 37.56
CA LEU A 160 -8.74 -8.98 37.88
C LEU A 160 -7.84 -9.71 38.89
N PRO A 161 -6.50 -9.72 38.69
CA PRO A 161 -5.57 -10.24 39.68
C PRO A 161 -5.78 -9.57 41.04
N ALA A 162 -5.73 -10.37 42.11
CA ALA A 162 -6.10 -9.93 43.45
C ALA A 162 -5.20 -8.79 43.99
N ASP A 163 -3.97 -8.72 43.50
CA ASP A 163 -2.94 -7.76 43.84
C ASP A 163 -2.87 -6.56 42.89
N LEU A 164 -3.54 -6.62 41.72
CA LEU A 164 -3.48 -5.56 40.70
C LEU A 164 -3.87 -4.20 41.26
N LEU A 165 -5.03 -4.12 41.93
CA LEU A 165 -5.52 -2.85 42.52
C LEU A 165 -4.60 -2.32 43.64
N GLY A 166 -3.83 -3.21 44.26
CA GLY A 166 -2.89 -2.88 45.32
C GLY A 166 -1.51 -2.45 44.81
N SER A 167 -1.21 -2.69 43.53
CA SER A 167 0.11 -2.46 42.98
C SER A 167 0.44 -0.95 42.90
N PRO A 168 1.72 -0.56 43.14
CA PRO A 168 2.14 0.84 43.00
C PRO A 168 1.90 1.40 41.59
N GLU A 169 2.09 0.58 40.56
CA GLU A 169 1.89 0.95 39.17
C GLU A 169 0.41 1.23 38.89
N TRP A 170 -0.50 0.35 39.35
CA TRP A 170 -1.93 0.55 39.21
C TRP A 170 -2.40 1.83 39.90
N ARG A 171 -1.99 2.07 41.15
CA ARG A 171 -2.36 3.29 41.88
C ARG A 171 -1.92 4.55 41.13
N THR A 172 -0.66 4.57 40.71
CA THR A 172 -0.09 5.71 39.97
C THR A 172 -0.86 5.97 38.67
N ILE A 173 -1.14 4.93 37.89
CA ILE A 173 -1.85 5.06 36.61
C ILE A 173 -3.31 5.45 36.85
N SER A 174 -4.01 4.77 37.76
CA SER A 174 -5.40 5.03 38.07
C SER A 174 -5.61 6.47 38.55
N GLU A 175 -4.77 6.97 39.46
CA GLU A 175 -4.84 8.36 39.95
C GLU A 175 -4.65 9.37 38.81
N ARG A 176 -3.63 9.17 37.97
CA ARG A 176 -3.39 10.05 36.81
C ARG A 176 -4.51 9.99 35.77
N MET A 177 -5.11 8.81 35.58
CA MET A 177 -6.25 8.64 34.68
C MET A 177 -7.50 9.37 35.20
N GLU A 178 -7.79 9.30 36.51
CA GLU A 178 -8.90 10.04 37.10
C GLU A 178 -8.72 11.55 36.97
N GLU A 179 -7.52 12.07 37.23
CA GLU A 179 -7.23 13.50 37.03
C GLU A 179 -7.41 13.91 35.56
N PHE A 180 -6.84 13.15 34.63
CA PHE A 180 -6.95 13.41 33.20
C PHE A 180 -8.42 13.44 32.75
N LYS A 181 -9.22 12.44 33.14
CA LYS A 181 -10.64 12.35 32.80
C LYS A 181 -11.43 13.53 33.32
N ALA A 182 -11.24 13.90 34.60
CA ALA A 182 -11.95 15.01 35.20
C ALA A 182 -11.69 16.31 34.43
N ARG A 183 -10.42 16.57 34.08
CA ARG A 183 -10.02 17.75 33.32
C ARG A 183 -10.52 17.72 31.87
N MET A 184 -10.47 16.56 31.20
CA MET A 184 -11.01 16.40 29.85
C MET A 184 -12.52 16.61 29.80
N PHE A 185 -13.24 16.12 30.81
CA PHE A 185 -14.68 16.32 30.96
C PHE A 185 -15.02 17.81 31.13
N ASP A 186 -14.35 18.50 32.05
CA ASP A 186 -14.59 19.93 32.30
C ASP A 186 -14.28 20.79 31.06
N LEU A 187 -13.13 20.58 30.43
CA LEU A 187 -12.76 21.24 29.17
C LEU A 187 -13.80 20.96 28.08
N GLY A 188 -14.19 19.69 27.91
CA GLY A 188 -15.21 19.30 26.94
C GLY A 188 -16.55 19.98 27.18
N TYR A 189 -16.97 20.09 28.45
CA TYR A 189 -18.21 20.76 28.85
C TYR A 189 -18.16 22.26 28.56
N ARG A 190 -17.06 22.95 28.90
CA ARG A 190 -16.88 24.38 28.60
C ARG A 190 -16.86 24.65 27.10
N LEU A 191 -16.15 23.82 26.33
CA LEU A 191 -16.12 23.93 24.86
C LEU A 191 -17.50 23.74 24.21
N GLN A 192 -18.34 22.85 24.76
CA GLN A 192 -19.70 22.65 24.28
C GLN A 192 -20.62 23.84 24.58
N LYS A 193 -20.42 24.50 25.72
CA LYS A 193 -21.21 25.68 26.11
C LYS A 193 -20.78 26.97 25.44
N ASP A 194 -19.54 27.06 24.99
CA ASP A 194 -19.01 28.22 24.29
C ASP A 194 -19.69 28.37 22.91
N PRO A 195 -20.48 29.44 22.67
CA PRO A 195 -21.21 29.63 21.43
C PRO A 195 -20.33 30.08 20.25
N ALA A 196 -19.07 30.45 20.50
CA ALA A 196 -18.18 30.88 19.43
C ALA A 196 -17.95 29.75 18.41
N PRO A 197 -17.80 30.03 17.10
CA PRO A 197 -17.54 28.97 16.11
C PRO A 197 -16.14 28.35 16.26
N GLY A 198 -15.17 29.13 16.76
CA GLY A 198 -13.78 28.72 16.97
C GLY A 198 -13.49 28.24 18.39
N VAL A 199 -12.22 27.94 18.66
CA VAL A 199 -11.70 27.66 20.00
C VAL A 199 -10.86 28.87 20.44
N SER A 200 -11.08 29.37 21.65
CA SER A 200 -10.28 30.46 22.21
C SER A 200 -8.81 30.03 22.39
N PRO A 201 -7.84 30.96 22.34
CA PRO A 201 -6.44 30.64 22.61
C PRO A 201 -6.20 29.99 23.98
N GLU A 202 -6.97 30.40 24.99
CA GLU A 202 -6.91 29.83 26.34
C GLU A 202 -7.34 28.35 26.36
N HIS A 203 -8.51 28.02 25.78
CA HIS A 203 -8.96 26.63 25.70
C HIS A 203 -8.02 25.76 24.86
N ARG A 204 -7.39 26.33 23.84
CA ARG A 204 -6.38 25.62 23.03
C ARG A 204 -5.15 25.29 23.87
N ALA A 205 -4.57 26.29 24.55
CA ALA A 205 -3.39 26.10 25.39
C ALA A 205 -3.66 25.12 26.54
N GLU A 206 -4.87 25.17 27.12
CA GLU A 206 -5.30 24.22 28.14
C GLU A 206 -5.36 22.78 27.59
N ALA A 207 -5.97 22.58 26.42
CA ALA A 207 -6.06 21.28 25.78
C ALA A 207 -4.67 20.71 25.43
N GLU A 208 -3.80 21.54 24.86
CA GLU A 208 -2.42 21.19 24.53
C GLU A 208 -1.65 20.75 25.78
N ASN A 209 -1.71 21.53 26.86
CA ASN A 209 -1.07 21.18 28.12
C ASN A 209 -1.60 19.86 28.70
N LEU A 210 -2.93 19.70 28.72
CA LEU A 210 -3.57 18.51 29.26
C LEU A 210 -3.19 17.24 28.49
N LEU A 211 -3.31 17.25 27.16
CA LEU A 211 -3.02 16.08 26.32
C LEU A 211 -1.52 15.77 26.24
N ASN A 212 -0.66 16.78 26.17
CA ASN A 212 0.79 16.54 26.17
C ASN A 212 1.27 15.99 27.52
N THR A 213 0.71 16.48 28.64
CA THR A 213 1.01 15.91 29.97
C THR A 213 0.53 14.46 30.08
N PHE A 214 -0.63 14.15 29.50
CA PHE A 214 -1.13 12.78 29.42
C PHE A 214 -0.21 11.89 28.58
N PHE A 215 0.15 12.29 27.37
CA PHE A 215 1.03 11.50 26.51
C PHE A 215 2.41 11.30 27.14
N GLU A 216 2.97 12.33 27.78
CA GLU A 216 4.23 12.20 28.50
C GLU A 216 4.13 11.23 29.70
N THR A 217 3.02 11.26 30.43
CA THR A 217 2.73 10.27 31.49
C THR A 217 2.71 8.85 30.93
N ILE A 218 2.08 8.64 29.77
CA ILE A 218 2.01 7.33 29.12
C ILE A 218 3.41 6.85 28.73
N ARG A 219 4.24 7.74 28.14
CA ARG A 219 5.64 7.42 27.78
C ARG A 219 6.46 7.00 29.00
N GLN A 220 6.36 7.75 30.10
CA GLN A 220 7.11 7.47 31.33
C GLN A 220 6.65 6.20 32.05
N SER A 221 5.34 5.90 31.97
CA SER A 221 4.75 4.73 32.63
C SER A 221 4.96 3.44 31.83
N ALA A 222 5.15 3.52 30.51
CA ALA A 222 5.18 2.34 29.65
C ALA A 222 6.27 1.30 30.01
N PRO A 223 7.52 1.67 30.35
CA PRO A 223 8.52 0.70 30.80
C PRO A 223 8.10 -0.03 32.08
N LEU A 224 7.50 0.69 33.02
CA LEU A 224 7.02 0.13 34.30
C LEU A 224 5.87 -0.86 34.08
N ILE A 225 5.00 -0.59 33.11
CA ILE A 225 3.87 -1.47 32.76
C ILE A 225 4.36 -2.72 32.03
N ALA A 226 5.35 -2.59 31.15
CA ALA A 226 5.82 -3.67 30.28
C ALA A 226 6.38 -4.89 31.02
N GLU A 227 6.92 -4.68 32.23
CA GLU A 227 7.48 -5.74 33.08
C GLU A 227 6.42 -6.47 33.93
N ASN A 228 5.15 -6.04 33.87
CA ASN A 228 4.08 -6.55 34.72
C ASN A 228 3.27 -7.65 34.01
N GLU A 229 2.99 -8.76 34.70
CA GLU A 229 2.10 -9.84 34.19
C GLU A 229 0.68 -9.34 33.85
N SER A 230 0.26 -8.22 34.47
CA SER A 230 -1.01 -7.54 34.26
C SER A 230 -0.95 -6.40 33.24
N ALA A 231 0.13 -6.24 32.48
CA ALA A 231 0.31 -5.15 31.50
C ALA A 231 -0.90 -4.96 30.58
N ALA A 232 -1.44 -6.06 30.05
CA ALA A 232 -2.60 -6.04 29.14
C ALA A 232 -3.87 -5.49 29.83
N LEU A 233 -4.07 -5.77 31.12
CA LEU A 233 -5.19 -5.26 31.89
C LEU A 233 -5.06 -3.76 32.16
N ILE A 234 -3.84 -3.31 32.51
CA ILE A 234 -3.53 -1.90 32.75
C ILE A 234 -3.76 -1.09 31.48
N TRP A 235 -3.22 -1.53 30.33
CA TRP A 235 -3.47 -0.86 29.05
C TRP A 235 -4.94 -0.90 28.64
N GLY A 236 -5.63 -2.01 28.91
CA GLY A 236 -7.07 -2.13 28.68
C GLY A 236 -7.90 -1.15 29.53
N TYR A 237 -7.49 -0.89 30.78
CA TYR A 237 -8.07 0.14 31.63
C TYR A 237 -7.82 1.54 31.04
N VAL A 238 -6.56 1.89 30.80
CA VAL A 238 -6.18 3.20 30.23
C VAL A 238 -6.96 3.48 28.94
N PHE A 239 -7.02 2.51 28.02
CA PHE A 239 -7.77 2.65 26.78
C PHE A 239 -9.26 2.97 27.03
N LYS A 240 -9.94 2.21 27.90
CA LYS A 240 -11.36 2.41 28.22
C LYS A 240 -11.63 3.81 28.79
N GLU A 241 -10.73 4.31 29.64
CA GLU A 241 -10.88 5.61 30.28
C GLU A 241 -10.69 6.78 29.30
N VAL A 242 -9.80 6.66 28.31
CA VAL A 242 -9.57 7.73 27.31
C VAL A 242 -10.49 7.66 26.10
N PHE A 243 -11.05 6.48 25.82
CA PHE A 243 -11.82 6.19 24.61
C PHE A 243 -12.92 7.23 24.31
N PRO A 244 -13.79 7.64 25.26
CA PRO A 244 -14.87 8.60 24.97
C PRO A 244 -14.39 9.97 24.49
N TYR A 245 -13.17 10.35 24.84
CA TYR A 245 -12.58 11.63 24.48
C TYR A 245 -11.79 11.52 23.18
N LEU A 246 -10.86 10.56 23.10
CA LEU A 246 -9.99 10.42 21.94
C LEU A 246 -10.74 9.98 20.69
N MET A 247 -11.83 9.22 20.80
CA MET A 247 -12.66 8.85 19.64
C MET A 247 -13.37 10.03 18.96
N ARG A 248 -13.33 11.24 19.55
CA ARG A 248 -13.78 12.45 18.87
C ARG A 248 -12.78 12.93 17.81
N SER A 249 -11.55 12.43 17.83
CA SER A 249 -10.53 12.72 16.82
C SER A 249 -10.72 11.79 15.62
N ARG A 250 -10.76 12.36 14.40
CA ARG A 250 -10.82 11.57 13.16
C ARG A 250 -9.51 10.82 12.92
N PHE A 251 -8.40 11.38 13.36
CA PHE A 251 -7.11 10.69 13.37
C PHE A 251 -7.17 9.42 14.23
N PHE A 252 -7.58 9.55 15.50
CA PHE A 252 -7.63 8.42 16.43
C PHE A 252 -8.64 7.36 15.98
N GLU A 253 -9.84 7.81 15.58
CA GLU A 253 -10.90 6.95 15.07
C GLU A 253 -10.43 6.11 13.88
N ARG A 254 -9.76 6.71 12.90
CA ARG A 254 -9.27 5.99 11.72
C ARG A 254 -8.18 4.99 12.07
N ALA A 255 -7.22 5.37 12.91
CA ALA A 255 -6.16 4.48 13.38
C ALA A 255 -6.75 3.26 14.12
N TYR A 256 -7.81 3.48 14.90
CA TYR A 256 -8.52 2.44 15.63
C TYR A 256 -9.28 1.49 14.68
N TYR A 257 -10.18 2.01 13.85
CA TYR A 257 -11.07 1.21 13.00
C TYR A 257 -10.37 0.55 11.82
N LYS A 258 -9.25 1.13 11.33
CA LYS A 258 -8.45 0.59 10.23
C LYS A 258 -9.32 0.23 9.02
N PRO A 259 -9.95 1.21 8.34
CA PRO A 259 -10.93 0.94 7.28
C PRO A 259 -10.38 0.04 6.14
N LYS A 260 -9.06 0.08 5.92
CA LYS A 260 -8.35 -0.75 4.92
C LYS A 260 -7.70 -2.01 5.49
N GLY A 261 -7.94 -2.33 6.76
CA GLY A 261 -7.37 -3.46 7.48
C GLY A 261 -6.04 -3.19 8.21
N TYR A 262 -5.50 -1.98 8.09
CA TYR A 262 -4.30 -1.51 8.80
C TYR A 262 -4.39 -0.01 9.09
N ALA A 263 -3.61 0.47 10.07
CA ALA A 263 -3.73 1.85 10.58
C ALA A 263 -3.07 2.90 9.67
N GLY A 264 -1.89 2.60 9.13
CA GLY A 264 -1.16 3.51 8.24
C GLY A 264 -1.60 3.49 6.78
N ASP A 265 -2.90 3.36 6.52
CA ASP A 265 -3.45 3.36 5.17
C ASP A 265 -3.25 4.70 4.43
N PHE A 266 -3.44 4.70 3.10
CA PHE A 266 -3.11 5.86 2.27
C PHE A 266 -3.79 7.16 2.74
N TYR A 267 -5.02 7.06 3.25
CA TYR A 267 -5.79 8.22 3.69
C TYR A 267 -5.35 8.68 5.08
N MET A 268 -4.95 7.77 5.99
CA MET A 268 -4.28 8.16 7.23
C MET A 268 -3.00 8.95 6.94
N ILE A 269 -2.18 8.46 6.00
CA ILE A 269 -0.95 9.15 5.60
C ILE A 269 -1.27 10.51 4.97
N GLU A 270 -2.31 10.59 4.13
CA GLU A 270 -2.77 11.86 3.56
C GLU A 270 -3.28 12.84 4.62
N GLN A 271 -4.01 12.38 5.64
CA GLN A 271 -4.43 13.22 6.77
C GLN A 271 -3.23 13.81 7.50
N ILE A 272 -2.19 13.02 7.74
CA ILE A 272 -0.93 13.49 8.34
C ILE A 272 -0.24 14.52 7.45
N TYR A 273 -0.20 14.30 6.14
CA TYR A 273 0.40 15.23 5.18
C TYR A 273 -0.35 16.56 5.08
N ARG A 274 -1.70 16.53 5.10
CA ARG A 274 -2.53 17.75 5.06
C ARG A 274 -2.37 18.59 6.31
N ASN A 275 -2.04 17.96 7.46
CA ASN A 275 -1.88 18.61 8.76
C ASN A 275 -3.09 19.49 9.15
N GLN A 276 -4.30 18.99 8.88
CA GLN A 276 -5.56 19.68 9.14
C GLN A 276 -6.40 18.87 10.11
N ALA A 277 -6.85 19.51 11.19
CA ALA A 277 -7.70 18.86 12.19
C ALA A 277 -9.15 18.79 11.70
N GLU A 278 -9.72 17.58 11.69
CA GLU A 278 -11.05 17.27 11.14
C GLU A 278 -11.99 16.60 12.18
N GLY A 279 -11.57 16.56 13.44
CA GLY A 279 -12.29 15.95 14.56
C GLY A 279 -13.67 16.54 14.87
N ASP A 280 -14.47 15.76 15.60
CA ASP A 280 -15.86 16.06 15.92
C ASP A 280 -16.00 17.16 16.97
N GLY A 281 -16.55 18.30 16.53
CA GLY A 281 -16.72 19.49 17.35
C GLY A 281 -15.39 20.12 17.78
N LYS A 282 -15.45 21.08 18.71
CA LYS A 282 -14.25 21.81 19.16
C LYS A 282 -13.22 20.88 19.81
N LEU A 283 -13.66 19.99 20.69
CA LEU A 283 -12.76 19.06 21.39
C LEU A 283 -12.09 18.09 20.41
N GLY A 284 -12.84 17.51 19.47
CA GLY A 284 -12.28 16.60 18.47
C GLY A 284 -11.20 17.26 17.62
N ARG A 285 -11.43 18.51 17.16
CA ARG A 285 -10.42 19.28 16.41
C ARG A 285 -9.16 19.58 17.21
N LEU A 286 -9.27 19.84 18.52
CA LEU A 286 -8.11 20.04 19.37
C LEU A 286 -7.29 18.75 19.50
N ILE A 287 -7.95 17.62 19.76
CA ILE A 287 -7.29 16.31 19.89
C ILE A 287 -6.58 15.94 18.58
N ASP A 288 -7.27 16.09 17.43
CA ASP A 288 -6.67 15.87 16.11
C ASP A 288 -5.40 16.70 15.91
N GLY A 289 -5.48 18.01 16.16
CA GLY A 289 -4.33 18.91 15.99
C GLY A 289 -3.15 18.50 16.85
N ILE A 290 -3.40 18.08 18.10
CA ILE A 290 -2.34 17.66 19.03
C ILE A 290 -1.74 16.32 18.60
N LEU A 291 -2.54 15.36 18.13
CA LEU A 291 -2.05 14.08 17.57
C LEU A 291 -1.22 14.28 16.29
N LEU A 292 -1.63 15.23 15.45
CA LEU A 292 -0.90 15.60 14.24
C LEU A 292 0.45 16.26 14.54
N GLU A 293 0.64 16.85 15.72
CA GLU A 293 1.92 17.43 16.15
C GLU A 293 2.80 16.48 16.98
N GLN A 294 2.33 15.26 17.28
CA GLN A 294 3.20 14.25 17.91
C GLN A 294 4.33 13.81 16.97
N THR A 295 5.41 13.29 17.57
CA THR A 295 6.65 12.90 16.89
C THR A 295 6.41 12.01 15.66
N PRO A 296 5.61 10.91 15.69
CA PRO A 296 5.43 10.07 14.51
C PRO A 296 4.72 10.80 13.35
N SER A 297 3.78 11.70 13.65
CA SER A 297 3.09 12.50 12.64
C SER A 297 4.04 13.51 11.98
N ARG A 298 4.88 14.18 12.78
CA ARG A 298 5.95 15.06 12.28
C ARG A 298 6.96 14.29 11.44
N ALA A 299 7.36 13.09 11.87
CA ALA A 299 8.26 12.21 11.13
C ALA A 299 7.68 11.76 9.79
N VAL A 300 6.38 11.44 9.74
CA VAL A 300 5.70 11.14 8.47
C VAL A 300 5.73 12.36 7.54
N ARG A 301 5.50 13.59 8.02
CA ARG A 301 5.66 14.79 7.18
C ARG A 301 7.12 15.01 6.75
N GLY A 302 8.08 14.76 7.64
CA GLY A 302 9.52 14.85 7.38
C GLY A 302 9.98 13.88 6.29
N ARG A 303 9.53 12.62 6.31
CA ARG A 303 9.91 11.65 5.27
C ARG A 303 9.47 12.04 3.87
N ARG A 304 8.34 12.76 3.70
CA ARG A 304 7.89 13.25 2.39
C ARG A 304 8.92 14.21 1.79
N ARG A 305 9.40 15.17 2.60
CA ARG A 305 10.46 16.11 2.20
C ARG A 305 11.77 15.39 1.91
N LEU A 306 12.19 14.48 2.79
CA LEU A 306 13.43 13.73 2.63
C LEU A 306 13.44 12.88 1.35
N LEU A 307 12.35 12.14 1.09
CA LEU A 307 12.22 11.33 -0.11
C LEU A 307 12.20 12.19 -1.37
N HIS A 308 11.45 13.29 -1.38
CA HIS A 308 11.46 14.26 -2.48
C HIS A 308 12.89 14.72 -2.81
N HIS A 309 13.64 15.21 -1.82
CA HIS A 309 15.02 15.68 -2.02
C HIS A 309 15.97 14.55 -2.45
N THR A 310 15.78 13.35 -1.90
CA THR A 310 16.61 12.19 -2.26
C THR A 310 16.36 11.76 -3.70
N LEU A 311 15.10 11.70 -4.12
CA LEU A 311 14.73 11.37 -5.50
C LEU A 311 15.24 12.45 -6.48
N ASP A 312 15.07 13.73 -6.17
CA ASP A 312 15.57 14.83 -7.02
C ASP A 312 17.09 14.73 -7.24
N ARG A 313 17.86 14.53 -6.15
CA ARG A 313 19.31 14.32 -6.24
C ARG A 313 19.65 13.12 -7.12
N LEU A 314 19.02 11.96 -6.88
CA LEU A 314 19.29 10.73 -7.63
C LEU A 314 18.93 10.86 -9.13
N CYS A 315 17.85 11.57 -9.45
CA CYS A 315 17.47 11.87 -10.83
C CYS A 315 18.50 12.79 -11.48
N ARG A 316 18.92 13.87 -10.81
CA ARG A 316 19.92 14.82 -11.34
C ARG A 316 21.27 14.19 -11.63
N GLU A 317 21.72 13.25 -10.81
CA GLU A 317 22.94 12.46 -11.06
C GLU A 317 22.88 11.68 -12.38
N ARG A 318 21.68 11.42 -12.92
CA ARG A 318 21.42 10.57 -14.08
C ARG A 318 20.88 11.32 -15.30
N LEU A 319 20.83 12.65 -15.28
CA LEU A 319 20.32 13.46 -16.39
C LEU A 319 21.24 13.51 -17.63
N GLN A 320 22.23 12.61 -17.74
CA GLN A 320 23.12 12.61 -18.91
C GLN A 320 22.37 12.18 -20.18
N GLY A 321 22.48 12.99 -21.23
CA GLY A 321 21.78 12.78 -22.51
C GLY A 321 20.27 12.94 -22.37
N ASP A 322 19.51 12.35 -23.30
CA ASP A 322 18.03 12.43 -23.38
C ASP A 322 17.30 11.17 -22.88
N ALA A 323 18.01 10.25 -22.22
CA ALA A 323 17.42 8.99 -21.77
C ALA A 323 16.32 9.18 -20.69
N PRO A 324 15.21 8.43 -20.75
CA PRO A 324 14.18 8.49 -19.71
C PRO A 324 14.68 7.93 -18.38
N LEU A 325 14.21 8.55 -17.29
CA LEU A 325 14.45 8.15 -15.91
C LEU A 325 13.28 7.29 -15.42
N HIS A 326 13.55 6.02 -15.15
CA HIS A 326 12.55 5.06 -14.72
C HIS A 326 12.50 4.97 -13.19
N ILE A 327 11.37 5.34 -12.60
CA ILE A 327 11.16 5.36 -11.14
C ILE A 327 10.01 4.41 -10.80
N MET A 328 10.22 3.46 -9.90
CA MET A 328 9.18 2.57 -9.39
C MET A 328 8.90 2.84 -7.91
N ASN A 329 7.66 3.21 -7.59
CA ASN A 329 7.17 3.40 -6.22
C ASN A 329 6.30 2.20 -5.81
N LEU A 330 6.73 1.47 -4.77
CA LEU A 330 6.09 0.25 -4.27
C LEU A 330 5.26 0.54 -3.02
N ALA A 331 3.98 0.13 -3.04
CA ALA A 331 2.97 0.54 -2.07
C ALA A 331 2.89 2.07 -2.00
N CYS A 332 2.59 2.67 -3.15
CA CYS A 332 2.75 4.10 -3.38
C CYS A 332 1.83 4.98 -2.53
N GLY A 333 0.71 4.46 -2.03
CA GLY A 333 -0.26 5.23 -1.26
C GLY A 333 -0.63 6.54 -1.97
N PRO A 334 -0.61 7.70 -1.28
CA PRO A 334 -0.94 8.99 -1.90
C PRO A 334 0.18 9.55 -2.81
N CYS A 335 1.37 8.94 -2.84
CA CYS A 335 2.49 9.26 -3.75
C CYS A 335 2.95 10.73 -3.77
N ARG A 336 2.70 11.46 -2.67
CA ARG A 336 2.92 12.91 -2.58
C ARG A 336 4.37 13.32 -2.87
N GLU A 337 5.33 12.55 -2.35
CA GLU A 337 6.77 12.83 -2.51
C GLU A 337 7.25 12.77 -3.96
N LEU A 338 6.65 11.91 -4.79
CA LEU A 338 6.95 11.86 -6.23
C LEU A 338 6.34 13.07 -6.95
N PHE A 339 5.12 13.46 -6.60
CA PHE A 339 4.49 14.62 -7.23
C PHE A 339 5.15 15.94 -6.85
N ASP A 340 5.67 16.05 -5.62
CA ASP A 340 6.53 17.16 -5.22
C ASP A 340 7.79 17.24 -6.10
N LEU A 341 8.39 16.09 -6.43
CA LEU A 341 9.51 16.02 -7.37
C LEU A 341 9.09 16.49 -8.76
N ILE A 342 8.06 15.87 -9.33
CA ILE A 342 7.60 16.16 -10.70
C ILE A 342 7.26 17.65 -10.85
N ALA A 343 6.62 18.24 -9.84
CA ALA A 343 6.26 19.66 -9.84
C ALA A 343 7.48 20.61 -9.79
N ALA A 344 8.56 20.22 -9.10
CA ALA A 344 9.71 21.11 -8.85
C ALA A 344 10.95 20.84 -9.71
N CYS A 345 11.05 19.66 -10.36
CA CYS A 345 12.31 19.18 -10.92
C CYS A 345 12.84 19.97 -12.13
N GLY A 346 11.94 20.50 -12.97
CA GLY A 346 12.29 21.16 -14.24
C GLY A 346 12.68 20.21 -15.38
N PHE A 347 12.54 18.90 -15.20
CA PHE A 347 12.82 17.86 -16.21
C PHE A 347 11.73 16.78 -16.25
N SER A 348 10.49 17.18 -15.98
CA SER A 348 9.37 16.23 -15.80
C SER A 348 9.15 15.32 -17.02
N GLU A 349 9.40 15.82 -18.23
CA GLU A 349 9.34 15.08 -19.49
C GLU A 349 10.29 13.87 -19.56
N ARG A 350 11.30 13.84 -18.69
CA ARG A 350 12.24 12.72 -18.55
C ARG A 350 11.76 11.66 -17.57
N ILE A 351 10.75 11.94 -16.75
CA ILE A 351 10.31 11.05 -15.68
C ILE A 351 9.28 10.05 -16.21
N HIS A 352 9.62 8.77 -16.09
CA HIS A 352 8.74 7.63 -16.33
C HIS A 352 8.51 6.90 -15.01
N ALA A 353 7.38 7.19 -14.36
CA ALA A 353 7.05 6.64 -13.05
C ALA A 353 6.05 5.48 -13.14
N LEU A 354 6.33 4.40 -12.42
CA LEU A 354 5.42 3.28 -12.17
C LEU A 354 5.06 3.24 -10.68
N CYS A 355 3.81 3.55 -10.37
CA CYS A 355 3.26 3.59 -9.02
C CYS A 355 2.41 2.34 -8.76
N ILE A 356 2.81 1.51 -7.81
CA ILE A 356 2.18 0.21 -7.56
C ILE A 356 1.54 0.21 -6.17
N ASP A 357 0.28 -0.19 -6.09
CA ASP A 357 -0.41 -0.39 -4.81
C ASP A 357 -1.42 -1.53 -4.90
N ILE A 358 -1.72 -2.16 -3.76
CA ILE A 358 -2.78 -3.16 -3.66
C ILE A 358 -4.16 -2.52 -3.51
N ASP A 359 -4.22 -1.30 -2.94
CA ASP A 359 -5.47 -0.57 -2.74
C ASP A 359 -5.81 0.25 -3.99
N ALA A 360 -6.92 -0.12 -4.64
CA ALA A 360 -7.42 0.58 -5.82
C ALA A 360 -7.78 2.04 -5.51
N GLU A 361 -8.33 2.32 -4.32
CA GLU A 361 -8.69 3.70 -3.95
C GLU A 361 -7.46 4.57 -3.71
N ALA A 362 -6.33 3.98 -3.27
CA ALA A 362 -5.06 4.71 -3.17
C ALA A 362 -4.54 5.10 -4.56
N LEU A 363 -4.66 4.20 -5.55
CA LEU A 363 -4.27 4.47 -6.93
C LEU A 363 -5.17 5.52 -7.59
N GLU A 364 -6.48 5.46 -7.37
CA GLU A 364 -7.42 6.49 -7.83
C GLU A 364 -7.09 7.86 -7.21
N PHE A 365 -6.82 7.89 -5.90
CA PHE A 365 -6.39 9.12 -5.23
C PHE A 365 -5.08 9.67 -5.78
N ALA A 366 -4.06 8.83 -5.97
CA ALA A 366 -2.78 9.25 -6.51
C ALA A 366 -2.88 9.69 -7.98
N ALA A 367 -3.76 9.05 -8.77
CA ALA A 367 -4.07 9.46 -10.13
C ALA A 367 -4.69 10.86 -10.19
N ASP A 368 -5.65 11.16 -9.30
CA ASP A 368 -6.21 12.50 -9.17
C ASP A 368 -5.13 13.54 -8.83
N GLN A 369 -4.17 13.16 -7.99
CA GLN A 369 -3.07 14.05 -7.63
C GLN A 369 -2.07 14.30 -8.76
N ALA A 370 -1.84 13.32 -9.64
CA ALA A 370 -0.98 13.47 -10.79
C ALA A 370 -1.51 14.54 -11.77
N VAL A 371 -2.83 14.55 -12.00
CA VAL A 371 -3.46 15.50 -12.93
C VAL A 371 -3.80 16.86 -12.31
N ALA A 372 -3.54 17.04 -11.01
CA ALA A 372 -3.85 18.29 -10.29
C ALA A 372 -2.93 19.47 -10.66
N PHE A 373 -1.85 19.23 -11.41
CA PHE A 373 -0.91 20.25 -11.87
C PHE A 373 -0.32 19.88 -13.24
N THR A 374 0.16 20.88 -13.98
CA THR A 374 0.72 20.67 -15.32
C THR A 374 2.14 20.08 -15.24
N HIS A 375 2.37 18.97 -15.93
CA HIS A 375 3.69 18.35 -16.10
C HIS A 375 3.76 17.52 -17.39
N ASN A 376 4.96 17.09 -17.79
CA ASN A 376 5.19 16.22 -18.94
C ASN A 376 5.63 14.79 -18.56
N ALA A 377 5.64 14.45 -17.27
CA ALA A 377 5.98 13.10 -16.81
C ALA A 377 4.97 12.04 -17.26
N SER A 378 5.46 10.86 -17.60
CA SER A 378 4.65 9.66 -17.83
C SER A 378 4.47 8.92 -16.51
N VAL A 379 3.28 9.02 -15.91
CA VAL A 379 2.95 8.33 -14.65
C VAL A 379 1.96 7.19 -14.93
N ARG A 380 2.33 5.96 -14.56
CA ARG A 380 1.46 4.78 -14.67
C ARG A 380 1.12 4.26 -13.28
N PHE A 381 -0.14 3.87 -13.09
CA PHE A 381 -0.64 3.29 -11.85
C PHE A 381 -0.97 1.82 -12.05
N MET A 382 -0.54 0.96 -11.14
CA MET A 382 -0.76 -0.47 -11.25
C MET A 382 -1.29 -1.07 -9.94
N ASN A 383 -2.44 -1.73 -10.04
CA ASN A 383 -3.02 -2.51 -8.97
C ASN A 383 -2.37 -3.89 -8.91
N GLU A 384 -1.42 -4.08 -7.99
CA GLU A 384 -0.69 -5.33 -7.86
C GLU A 384 -0.25 -5.59 -6.40
N ASN A 385 -0.18 -6.87 -6.04
CA ASN A 385 0.29 -7.31 -4.74
C ASN A 385 1.82 -7.41 -4.73
N VAL A 386 2.48 -6.34 -4.27
CA VAL A 386 3.95 -6.24 -4.14
C VAL A 386 4.56 -7.42 -3.38
N ILE A 387 3.87 -7.98 -2.38
CA ILE A 387 4.37 -9.12 -1.59
C ILE A 387 4.36 -10.40 -2.42
N LYS A 388 3.29 -10.67 -3.17
CA LYS A 388 3.26 -11.82 -4.09
C LYS A 388 4.28 -11.67 -5.21
N TRP A 389 4.48 -10.47 -5.72
CA TRP A 389 5.53 -10.17 -6.69
C TRP A 389 6.94 -10.41 -6.12
N ALA A 390 7.22 -9.92 -4.91
CA ALA A 390 8.49 -10.13 -4.21
C ALA A 390 8.82 -11.62 -4.03
N LEU A 391 7.79 -12.42 -3.72
CA LEU A 391 7.89 -13.88 -3.56
C LEU A 391 7.90 -14.65 -4.89
N GLY A 392 7.86 -13.97 -6.05
CA GLY A 392 7.82 -14.60 -7.37
C GLY A 392 6.53 -15.37 -7.67
N ARG A 393 5.47 -15.18 -6.86
CA ARG A 393 4.13 -15.77 -7.07
C ARG A 393 3.36 -15.06 -8.17
N VAL A 394 3.75 -13.82 -8.46
CA VAL A 394 3.33 -13.06 -9.63
C VAL A 394 4.58 -12.81 -10.49
N ARG A 395 4.49 -13.16 -11.78
CA ARG A 395 5.60 -13.05 -12.75
C ARG A 395 5.51 -11.80 -13.63
N GLN A 396 4.71 -10.83 -13.21
CA GLN A 396 4.66 -9.51 -13.82
C GLN A 396 6.07 -8.93 -13.94
N ASP A 397 6.46 -8.57 -15.16
CA ASP A 397 7.73 -7.91 -15.45
C ASP A 397 7.48 -6.40 -15.49
N PHE A 398 8.19 -5.67 -14.64
CA PHE A 398 8.12 -4.21 -14.56
C PHE A 398 9.25 -3.53 -15.35
N GLY A 399 10.12 -4.32 -15.99
CA GLY A 399 11.33 -3.82 -16.62
C GLY A 399 12.35 -3.31 -15.60
N VAL A 400 13.46 -2.79 -16.12
CA VAL A 400 14.56 -2.27 -15.30
C VAL A 400 14.38 -0.79 -14.96
N GLN A 401 14.71 -0.43 -13.73
CA GLN A 401 14.44 0.87 -13.12
C GLN A 401 15.75 1.58 -12.73
N ASP A 402 15.77 2.90 -12.81
CA ASP A 402 16.86 3.73 -12.28
C ASP A 402 16.74 3.87 -10.76
N VAL A 403 15.50 4.01 -10.26
CA VAL A 403 15.19 4.10 -8.84
C VAL A 403 13.99 3.21 -8.51
N ILE A 404 14.10 2.42 -7.44
CA ILE A 404 12.98 1.71 -6.83
C ILE A 404 12.87 2.17 -5.39
N TYR A 405 11.67 2.52 -4.91
CA TYR A 405 11.50 2.88 -3.51
C TYR A 405 10.20 2.39 -2.89
N SER A 406 10.19 2.25 -1.56
CA SER A 406 9.00 2.04 -0.75
C SER A 406 9.16 2.76 0.59
N SER A 407 8.14 3.53 1.01
CA SER A 407 8.24 4.44 2.15
C SER A 407 7.79 3.88 3.48
N GLY A 408 6.75 3.04 3.50
CA GLY A 408 6.14 2.53 4.74
C GLY A 408 5.67 1.08 4.68
N LEU A 409 5.93 0.36 3.59
CA LEU A 409 5.53 -1.05 3.47
C LEU A 409 6.29 -1.94 4.46
N CYS A 410 7.59 -1.69 4.65
CA CYS A 410 8.47 -2.56 5.43
C CYS A 410 8.24 -2.49 6.94
N ASP A 411 7.53 -1.44 7.41
CA ASP A 411 7.01 -1.32 8.78
C ASP A 411 6.07 -2.48 9.15
N TYR A 412 5.52 -3.16 8.14
CA TYR A 412 4.57 -4.27 8.32
C TYR A 412 5.11 -5.60 7.79
N LEU A 413 6.40 -5.74 7.52
CA LEU A 413 6.94 -6.99 6.95
C LEU A 413 8.04 -7.56 7.83
N ASP A 414 7.99 -8.87 8.08
CA ASP A 414 9.11 -9.59 8.71
C ASP A 414 10.37 -9.58 7.82
N GLN A 415 11.49 -9.93 8.45
CA GLN A 415 12.80 -9.97 7.79
C GLN A 415 12.79 -10.80 6.50
N ARG A 416 12.15 -11.98 6.50
CA ARG A 416 12.14 -12.87 5.33
C ARG A 416 11.44 -12.20 4.14
N LEU A 417 10.31 -11.54 4.38
CA LEU A 417 9.57 -10.84 3.33
C LEU A 417 10.34 -9.61 2.82
N VAL A 418 10.95 -8.82 3.70
CA VAL A 418 11.76 -7.67 3.29
C VAL A 418 13.00 -8.10 2.49
N THR A 419 13.71 -9.15 2.91
CA THR A 419 14.85 -9.68 2.17
C THR A 419 14.43 -10.22 0.79
N ALA A 420 13.29 -10.90 0.68
CA ALA A 420 12.74 -11.33 -0.62
C ALA A 420 12.43 -10.13 -1.53
N LEU A 421 11.83 -9.07 -0.97
CA LEU A 421 11.56 -7.81 -1.68
C LEU A 421 12.87 -7.17 -2.18
N ILE A 422 13.89 -7.03 -1.33
CA ILE A 422 15.19 -6.46 -1.71
C ILE A 422 15.81 -7.24 -2.87
N ARG A 423 15.83 -8.58 -2.82
CA ARG A 423 16.38 -9.42 -3.89
C ARG A 423 15.60 -9.23 -5.20
N ARG A 424 14.27 -9.14 -5.14
CA ARG A 424 13.41 -8.90 -6.30
C ARG A 424 13.68 -7.51 -6.91
N CYS A 425 13.78 -6.47 -6.08
CA CYS A 425 14.11 -5.12 -6.51
C CYS A 425 15.51 -5.04 -7.15
N TYR A 426 16.52 -5.70 -6.57
CA TYR A 426 17.87 -5.74 -7.14
C TYR A 426 17.86 -6.24 -8.59
N ALA A 427 17.11 -7.31 -8.88
CA ALA A 427 16.98 -7.86 -10.22
C ALA A 427 16.35 -6.87 -11.23
N HIS A 428 15.53 -5.94 -10.76
CA HIS A 428 14.85 -4.92 -11.57
C HIS A 428 15.56 -3.56 -11.53
N LEU A 429 16.73 -3.44 -10.92
CA LEU A 429 17.52 -2.20 -11.01
C LEU A 429 18.46 -2.24 -12.21
N LYS A 430 18.63 -1.11 -12.91
CA LYS A 430 19.74 -0.94 -13.85
C LYS A 430 21.09 -1.00 -13.10
N PRO A 431 22.21 -1.31 -13.78
CA PRO A 431 23.54 -1.05 -13.24
C PRO A 431 23.64 0.39 -12.71
N GLY A 432 24.13 0.57 -11.49
CA GLY A 432 24.17 1.87 -10.83
C GLY A 432 22.83 2.38 -10.30
N GLY A 433 21.71 1.66 -10.51
CA GLY A 433 20.38 2.00 -10.00
C GLY A 433 20.30 1.93 -8.47
N VAL A 434 19.29 2.58 -7.88
CA VAL A 434 19.18 2.73 -6.42
C VAL A 434 17.87 2.18 -5.87
N LEU A 435 17.96 1.41 -4.79
CA LEU A 435 16.84 0.98 -3.96
C LEU A 435 16.77 1.84 -2.70
N ILE A 436 15.56 2.31 -2.37
CA ILE A 436 15.28 3.02 -1.12
C ILE A 436 14.17 2.30 -0.35
N ILE A 437 14.43 1.89 0.89
CA ILE A 437 13.42 1.25 1.76
C ILE A 437 13.30 1.99 3.08
N GLY A 438 12.08 2.42 3.41
CA GLY A 438 11.74 3.08 4.67
C GLY A 438 11.36 2.09 5.79
N ASN A 439 11.70 2.42 7.03
CA ASN A 439 11.23 1.75 8.24
C ASN A 439 11.24 2.70 9.46
N PHE A 440 10.26 2.56 10.35
CA PHE A 440 10.23 3.24 11.63
C PHE A 440 11.31 2.72 12.59
N SER A 441 11.95 3.66 13.30
CA SER A 441 12.95 3.42 14.33
C SER A 441 12.31 3.10 15.68
N PRO A 442 12.92 2.20 16.49
CA PRO A 442 12.50 2.01 17.88
C PRO A 442 12.79 3.22 18.78
N ALA A 443 13.51 4.24 18.29
CA ALA A 443 13.73 5.51 18.99
C ALA A 443 12.44 6.36 19.12
N ASN A 444 11.33 5.94 18.50
CA ASN A 444 10.04 6.62 18.62
C ASN A 444 9.50 6.56 20.05
N SER A 445 9.55 7.69 20.76
CA SER A 445 9.03 7.81 22.13
C SER A 445 7.52 7.58 22.20
N ASP A 446 6.78 7.81 21.11
CA ASP A 446 5.32 7.60 21.05
C ASP A 446 4.90 6.16 20.75
N ARG A 447 5.84 5.21 20.73
CA ARG A 447 5.52 3.79 20.52
C ARG A 447 4.42 3.27 21.46
N PRO A 448 4.41 3.57 22.78
CA PRO A 448 3.34 3.08 23.66
C PRO A 448 1.95 3.63 23.28
N ILE A 449 1.88 4.88 22.82
CA ILE A 449 0.63 5.50 22.37
C ILE A 449 0.15 4.81 21.07
N MET A 450 1.07 4.59 20.13
CA MET A 450 0.78 3.86 18.90
C MET A 450 0.30 2.43 19.20
N ASP A 451 1.06 1.66 19.98
CA ASP A 451 0.83 0.23 20.17
C ASP A 451 -0.38 -0.08 21.06
N HIS A 452 -0.68 0.77 22.05
CA HIS A 452 -1.68 0.50 23.09
C HIS A 452 -2.92 1.38 23.04
N LEU A 453 -2.84 2.61 22.51
CA LEU A 453 -4.01 3.49 22.38
C LEU A 453 -4.59 3.48 20.96
N LEU A 454 -3.72 3.62 19.95
CA LEU A 454 -4.14 3.60 18.54
C LEU A 454 -4.27 2.18 17.98
N TYR A 455 -3.71 1.19 18.67
CA TYR A 455 -3.53 -0.17 18.14
C TYR A 455 -2.85 -0.17 16.76
N TRP A 456 -1.86 0.71 16.59
CA TRP A 456 -1.03 0.86 15.40
C TRP A 456 0.35 0.27 15.68
N ARG A 457 0.45 -1.05 15.57
CA ARG A 457 1.69 -1.79 15.82
C ARG A 457 2.53 -1.93 14.54
N LEU A 458 3.81 -1.60 14.65
CA LEU A 458 4.80 -1.70 13.58
C LEU A 458 5.95 -2.64 13.96
N ILE A 459 6.65 -3.14 12.95
CA ILE A 459 7.94 -3.82 13.11
C ILE A 459 9.04 -2.75 13.03
N TYR A 460 9.45 -2.27 14.21
CA TYR A 460 10.50 -1.27 14.35
C TYR A 460 11.89 -1.87 14.06
N ARG A 461 12.78 -1.09 13.44
CA ARG A 461 14.16 -1.50 13.15
C ARG A 461 15.15 -0.38 13.44
N THR A 462 16.22 -0.70 14.13
CA THR A 462 17.40 0.15 14.30
C THR A 462 18.17 0.33 12.98
N PRO A 463 19.06 1.33 12.88
CA PRO A 463 19.96 1.45 11.73
C PRO A 463 20.79 0.17 11.46
N GLN A 464 21.20 -0.54 12.50
CA GLN A 464 21.96 -1.79 12.39
C GLN A 464 21.10 -2.92 11.83
N GLU A 465 19.88 -3.09 12.33
CA GLU A 465 18.93 -4.08 11.81
C GLU A 465 18.54 -3.79 10.36
N MET A 466 18.39 -2.51 10.00
CA MET A 466 18.18 -2.08 8.61
C MET A 466 19.34 -2.50 7.71
N ARG A 467 20.59 -2.30 8.12
CA ARG A 467 21.77 -2.76 7.37
C ARG A 467 21.80 -4.28 7.22
N ALA A 468 21.45 -5.01 8.27
CA ALA A 468 21.44 -6.48 8.28
C ALA A 468 20.46 -7.08 7.25
N LEU A 469 19.37 -6.37 6.91
CA LEU A 469 18.43 -6.81 5.85
C LEU A 469 19.10 -6.94 4.48
N PHE A 470 20.18 -6.19 4.24
CA PHE A 470 20.90 -6.15 2.96
C PHE A 470 22.10 -7.11 2.91
N THR A 471 22.57 -7.63 4.04
CA THR A 471 23.76 -8.49 4.12
C THR A 471 23.59 -9.79 3.31
N GLU A 472 22.43 -10.45 3.39
CA GLU A 472 22.17 -11.68 2.63
C GLU A 472 21.62 -11.41 1.21
N THR A 473 21.80 -10.20 0.69
CA THR A 473 21.28 -9.80 -0.62
C THR A 473 22.43 -9.46 -1.56
N PRO A 474 22.20 -9.37 -2.89
CA PRO A 474 23.25 -8.96 -3.82
C PRO A 474 23.83 -7.55 -3.60
N PHE A 475 23.29 -6.77 -2.66
CA PHE A 475 23.91 -5.52 -2.20
C PHE A 475 25.04 -5.74 -1.17
N ASP A 476 25.12 -6.92 -0.55
CA ASP A 476 26.16 -7.33 0.41
C ASP A 476 26.40 -6.32 1.55
N GLY A 477 25.30 -5.78 2.10
CA GLY A 477 25.34 -4.79 3.17
C GLY A 477 25.84 -3.39 2.77
N ASN A 478 26.13 -3.14 1.49
CA ASN A 478 26.49 -1.80 0.98
C ASN A 478 25.25 -0.91 0.87
N VAL A 479 24.92 -0.26 2.00
CA VAL A 479 23.72 0.55 2.16
C VAL A 479 24.00 1.74 3.07
N ASP A 480 23.50 2.91 2.69
CA ASP A 480 23.50 4.10 3.55
C ASP A 480 22.18 4.19 4.31
N ILE A 481 22.24 4.55 5.59
CA ILE A 481 21.04 4.80 6.39
C ILE A 481 20.92 6.30 6.59
N ILE A 482 19.84 6.88 6.08
CA ILE A 482 19.47 8.28 6.29
C ILE A 482 18.17 8.36 7.09
N ALA A 483 17.86 9.50 7.68
CA ALA A 483 16.64 9.70 8.44
C ALA A 483 16.09 11.12 8.21
N GLU A 484 14.79 11.28 8.48
CA GLU A 484 14.17 12.60 8.50
C GLU A 484 14.51 13.36 9.79
N GLU A 485 14.05 14.61 9.91
CA GLU A 485 14.48 15.55 10.95
C GLU A 485 14.28 15.03 12.39
N GLU A 486 13.28 14.19 12.64
CA GLU A 486 13.00 13.56 13.94
C GLU A 486 13.84 12.30 14.22
N GLY A 487 14.55 11.76 13.23
CA GLY A 487 15.29 10.52 13.37
C GLY A 487 14.41 9.27 13.57
N ILE A 488 13.12 9.37 13.28
CA ILE A 488 12.14 8.30 13.50
C ILE A 488 11.88 7.49 12.24
N ASN A 489 11.76 8.15 11.08
CA ASN A 489 11.63 7.42 9.82
C ASN A 489 13.01 7.24 9.17
N LEU A 490 13.50 6.00 9.15
CA LEU A 490 14.80 5.63 8.60
C LEU A 490 14.64 5.15 7.16
N PHE A 491 15.61 5.47 6.31
CA PHE A 491 15.67 5.00 4.93
C PHE A 491 17.02 4.35 4.64
N ALA A 492 16.96 3.09 4.22
CA ALA A 492 18.08 2.38 3.63
C ALA A 492 18.19 2.74 2.15
N VAL A 493 19.32 3.31 1.73
CA VAL A 493 19.63 3.69 0.35
C VAL A 493 20.77 2.81 -0.16
N ALA A 494 20.46 1.86 -1.03
CA ALA A 494 21.43 0.88 -1.54
C ALA A 494 21.60 1.05 -3.06
N ARG A 495 22.84 1.09 -3.54
CA ARG A 495 23.15 1.23 -4.98
C ARG A 495 23.56 -0.11 -5.55
N ARG A 496 22.96 -0.51 -6.68
CA ARG A 496 23.38 -1.70 -7.42
C ARG A 496 24.73 -1.42 -8.07
N SER A 497 25.74 -2.23 -7.77
CA SER A 497 27.06 -2.12 -8.40
C SER A 497 26.95 -2.20 -9.92
N ALA A 498 27.76 -1.40 -10.61
CA ALA A 498 27.98 -1.59 -12.04
C ALA A 498 28.77 -2.91 -12.25
N PRO A 499 28.45 -3.71 -13.28
CA PRO A 499 29.22 -4.89 -13.63
C PRO A 499 30.64 -4.55 -14.07
#